data_AF-A0A2V6TRR3-F1
#
_entry.id   AF-A0A2V6TRR3-F1
#
_cell.length_a   1.000
_cell.length_b   1.000
_cell.length_c   1.000
_cell.angle_alpha   90.00
_cell.angle_beta   90.00
_cell.angle_gamma   90.00
#
_symmetry.space_group_name_H-M   'P 1'
#
loop_
_entity.id
_entity.type
_entity.pdbx_description
1 polymer ?
#
loop_
_entity_poly.entity_id
_entity_poly.type
_entity_poly.pdbx_seq_one_letter_code
_entity_poly.pdbx_strand_id
1 'polypeptide(L)'
;SMSVGLAGQWSHPKVVEAERRMIRTALALGIAPRVEISHPEQAKLYLDLGVRHFCMGWDVEILFEWFKREGETMRKILEGS
;
A
#
# COMPACT_ATOMS: atom_id res chain seq x y z
N SER A 1 9.65 -0.78 -8.37
CA SER A 1 10.93 -0.58 -7.68
C SER A 1 12.00 -1.55 -8.18
N MET A 2 11.75 -2.86 -8.12
CA MET A 2 12.70 -3.90 -8.56
C MET A 2 13.18 -3.72 -10.00
N SER A 3 12.26 -3.60 -10.96
CA SER A 3 12.59 -3.51 -12.40
C SER A 3 13.34 -2.24 -12.81
N VAL A 4 13.40 -1.23 -11.92
CA VAL A 4 14.14 0.02 -12.15
C VAL A 4 15.40 0.13 -11.27
N GLY A 5 15.83 -0.98 -10.67
CA GLY A 5 17.06 -1.05 -9.86
C GLY A 5 16.98 -0.38 -8.49
N LEU A 6 15.77 -0.07 -8.01
CA LEU A 6 15.53 0.69 -6.78
C LEU A 6 14.76 -0.17 -5.77
N ALA A 7 15.24 -1.39 -5.53
CA ALA A 7 14.60 -2.38 -4.65
C ALA A 7 14.26 -1.76 -3.27
N GLY A 8 13.01 -1.93 -2.84
CA GLY A 8 12.50 -1.38 -1.57
C GLY A 8 12.30 0.15 -1.51
N GLN A 9 12.79 0.92 -2.48
CA GLN A 9 12.71 2.39 -2.46
C GLN A 9 11.42 2.90 -3.12
N TRP A 10 10.26 2.61 -2.53
CA TRP A 10 8.96 2.86 -3.15
C TRP A 10 8.65 4.35 -3.34
N SER A 11 9.13 5.20 -2.42
CA SER A 11 8.97 6.66 -2.49
C SER A 11 9.97 7.35 -3.42
N HIS A 12 10.93 6.62 -4.00
CA HIS A 12 11.92 7.22 -4.89
C HIS A 12 11.22 7.86 -6.11
N PRO A 13 11.59 9.09 -6.54
CA PRO A 13 10.88 9.82 -7.60
C PRO A 13 10.65 9.02 -8.88
N LYS A 14 11.66 8.26 -9.34
CA LYS A 14 11.55 7.38 -10.52
C LYS A 14 10.49 6.27 -10.38
N VAL A 15 10.28 5.75 -9.17
CA VAL A 15 9.26 4.72 -8.93
C VAL A 15 7.87 5.33 -8.99
N VAL A 16 7.68 6.46 -8.32
CA VAL A 16 6.43 7.23 -8.32
C VAL A 16 6.07 7.72 -9.73
N GLU A 17 7.05 8.19 -10.50
CA GLU A 17 6.84 8.61 -11.89
C GLU A 17 6.38 7.44 -12.77
N ALA A 18 7.02 6.28 -12.65
CA ALA A 18 6.65 5.08 -13.39
C ALA A 18 5.22 4.61 -13.04
N GLU A 19 4.86 4.59 -11.76
CA GLU A 19 3.50 4.28 -11.29
C GLU A 19 2.47 5.25 -11.88
N ARG A 20 2.70 6.56 -11.75
CA ARG A 20 1.79 7.59 -12.27
C ARG A 20 1.64 7.52 -13.80
N ARG A 21 2.72 7.22 -14.52
CA ARG A 21 2.67 7.00 -15.97
C ARG A 21 1.82 5.79 -16.32
N MET A 22 2.00 4.68 -15.61
CA MET A 22 1.20 3.46 -15.81
C MET A 22 -0.29 3.74 -15.58
N ILE A 23 -0.65 4.37 -14.46
CA ILE A 23 -2.04 4.71 -14.12
C ILE A 23 -2.68 5.57 -15.22
N ARG A 24 -2.04 6.68 -15.62
CA ARG A 24 -2.56 7.55 -16.67
C ARG A 24 -2.74 6.83 -18.00
N THR A 25 -1.81 5.94 -18.34
CA THR A 25 -1.86 5.17 -19.59
C THR A 25 -3.03 4.17 -19.56
N ALA A 26 -3.20 3.43 -18.46
CA ALA A 26 -4.30 2.47 -18.31
C ALA A 26 -5.67 3.17 -18.45
N LEU A 27 -5.84 4.28 -17.74
CA LEU A 27 -7.08 5.07 -17.80
C LEU A 27 -7.34 5.65 -19.19
N ALA A 28 -6.32 6.15 -19.89
CA ALA A 28 -6.45 6.65 -21.26
C ALA A 28 -6.90 5.56 -22.25
N LEU A 29 -6.59 4.29 -21.95
CA LEU A 29 -7.02 3.13 -22.73
C LEU A 29 -8.35 2.54 -22.25
N GLY A 30 -9.04 3.17 -21.29
CA GLY A 30 -10.30 2.68 -20.72
C GLY A 30 -10.14 1.46 -19.80
N ILE A 31 -8.91 1.15 -19.37
CA ILE A 31 -8.60 0.04 -18.46
C ILE A 31 -8.58 0.58 -17.03
N ALA A 32 -9.30 -0.08 -16.11
CA ALA A 32 -9.32 0.29 -14.70
C ALA A 32 -8.07 -0.23 -13.96
N PRO A 33 -7.11 0.65 -13.56
CA PRO A 33 -5.98 0.23 -12.76
C PRO A 33 -6.41 -0.09 -11.32
N ARG A 34 -5.69 -1.03 -10.67
CA ARG A 34 -5.82 -1.33 -9.24
C ARG A 34 -4.55 -0.95 -8.50
N VAL A 35 -4.69 -0.17 -7.43
CA VAL A 35 -3.56 0.29 -6.60
C VAL A 35 -3.56 -0.45 -5.27
N GLU A 36 -2.37 -0.80 -4.78
CA GLU A 36 -2.17 -1.40 -3.47
C GLU A 36 -1.93 -0.28 -2.43
N ILE A 37 -2.70 -0.29 -1.35
CA ILE A 37 -2.59 0.66 -0.24
C ILE A 37 -2.66 -0.07 1.10
N SER A 38 -1.97 0.45 2.11
CA SER A 38 -2.02 -0.09 3.47
C SER A 38 -3.07 0.61 4.34
N HIS A 39 -3.41 1.86 4.02
CA HIS A 39 -4.37 2.67 4.78
C HIS A 39 -5.32 3.42 3.84
N PRO A 40 -6.62 3.56 4.20
CA PRO A 40 -7.60 4.23 3.35
C PRO A 40 -7.25 5.67 2.96
N GLU A 41 -6.53 6.40 3.82
CA GLU A 41 -6.11 7.79 3.58
C GLU A 41 -5.21 7.92 2.36
N GLN A 42 -4.44 6.88 2.03
CA GLN A 42 -3.58 6.84 0.85
C GLN A 42 -4.40 6.87 -0.44
N ALA A 43 -5.65 6.40 -0.42
CA ALA A 43 -6.51 6.37 -1.60
C ALA A 43 -6.77 7.77 -2.18
N LYS A 44 -6.73 8.83 -1.36
CA LYS A 44 -7.03 10.21 -1.79
C LYS A 44 -6.20 10.64 -3.01
N LEU A 45 -4.90 10.40 -2.97
CA LEU A 45 -3.98 10.74 -4.06
C LEU A 45 -4.34 10.03 -5.38
N TYR A 46 -4.81 8.79 -5.29
CA TYR A 46 -5.13 7.96 -6.45
C TYR A 46 -6.54 8.22 -6.98
N LEU A 47 -7.48 8.62 -6.11
CA LEU A 47 -8.80 9.07 -6.50
C LEU A 47 -8.72 10.31 -7.40
N ASP A 48 -7.82 11.25 -7.08
CA ASP A 48 -7.53 12.45 -7.88
C ASP A 48 -6.97 12.09 -9.27
N LEU A 49 -6.29 10.94 -9.39
CA LEU A 49 -5.81 10.41 -10.67
C LEU A 49 -6.86 9.63 -11.46
N GLY A 50 -8.05 9.38 -10.89
CA GLY A 50 -9.13 8.63 -11.52
C GLY A 50 -9.19 7.14 -11.17
N VAL A 51 -8.34 6.65 -10.26
CA VAL A 51 -8.36 5.24 -9.80
C VAL A 51 -9.63 4.99 -8.98
N ARG A 52 -10.20 3.78 -9.08
CA ARG A 52 -11.37 3.35 -8.29
C ARG A 52 -11.23 1.96 -7.67
N HIS A 53 -10.29 1.14 -8.15
CA HIS A 53 -10.07 -0.21 -7.62
C HIS A 53 -8.86 -0.20 -6.71
N PHE A 54 -9.01 -0.76 -5.51
CA PHE A 54 -7.96 -0.78 -4.49
C PHE A 54 -7.78 -2.18 -3.92
N CYS A 55 -6.54 -2.51 -3.56
CA CYS A 55 -6.19 -3.66 -2.74
C CYS A 55 -5.74 -3.16 -1.37
N MET A 56 -6.32 -3.69 -0.30
CA MET A 56 -6.07 -3.27 1.08
C MET A 56 -5.01 -4.17 1.71
N GLY A 57 -3.73 -3.88 1.46
CA GLY A 57 -2.60 -4.65 1.97
C GLY A 57 -2.67 -6.14 1.62
N TRP A 58 -1.90 -6.94 2.36
CA TRP A 58 -1.91 -8.40 2.29
C TRP A 58 -2.37 -9.00 3.62
N ASP A 59 -3.11 -10.10 3.55
CA ASP A 59 -3.65 -10.80 4.73
C ASP A 59 -2.56 -11.16 5.75
N VAL A 60 -1.41 -11.65 5.29
CA VAL A 60 -0.28 -12.00 6.15
C VAL A 60 0.22 -10.78 6.93
N GLU A 61 0.31 -9.61 6.31
CA GLU A 61 0.74 -8.38 6.98
C GLU A 61 -0.30 -7.91 7.99
N ILE A 62 -1.58 -7.91 7.61
CA ILE A 62 -2.70 -7.51 8.48
C ILE A 62 -2.76 -8.40 9.73
N LEU A 63 -2.69 -9.72 9.55
CA LEU A 63 -2.72 -10.68 10.63
C LEU A 63 -1.46 -10.59 11.49
N PHE A 64 -0.28 -10.43 10.89
CA PHE A 64 0.97 -10.26 11.61
C PHE A 64 0.94 -9.04 12.54
N GLU A 65 0.53 -7.87 12.03
CA GLU A 65 0.46 -6.65 12.85
C GLU A 65 -0.60 -6.78 13.95
N TRP A 66 -1.74 -7.43 13.68
CA TRP A 66 -2.74 -7.71 14.70
C TRP A 66 -2.19 -8.61 15.81
N PHE A 67 -1.61 -9.77 15.47
CA PHE A 67 -1.06 -10.70 16.46
C PHE A 67 0.05 -10.07 17.29
N LYS A 68 0.91 -9.26 16.66
CA LYS A 68 1.98 -8.53 17.33
C LYS A 68 1.41 -7.55 18.36
N ARG A 69 0.42 -6.73 17.98
CA ARG A 69 -0.23 -5.76 18.88
C ARG A 69 -0.94 -6.43 20.05
N GLU A 70 -1.79 -7.42 19.77
CA GLU A 70 -2.54 -8.12 20.82
C GLU A 70 -1.63 -8.93 21.73
N GLY A 71 -0.61 -9.58 21.16
CA GLY A 71 0.39 -10.32 21.91
C GLY A 71 1.22 -9.43 22.84
N GLU A 72 1.63 -8.24 22.39
CA GLU A 72 2.31 -7.25 23.23
C GLU A 72 1.40 -6.77 24.37
N THR A 73 0.12 -6.51 24.06
CA THR A 73 -0.88 -6.09 25.05
C THR A 73 -1.10 -7.17 26.10
N MET A 74 -1.25 -8.42 25.68
CA MET A 74 -1.41 -9.57 26.59
C MET A 74 -0.19 -9.75 27.49
N ARG A 75 1.02 -9.57 26.95
CA ARG A 75 2.26 -9.65 27.72
C ARG A 75 2.28 -8.62 28.86
N LYS A 76 1.93 -7.36 28.57
CA LYS A 76 1.85 -6.28 29.57
C LYS A 76 0.87 -6.61 30.71
N ILE A 77 -0.31 -7.13 30.36
CA ILE A 77 -1.31 -7.58 31.34
C ILE A 77 -0.75 -8.68 32.25
N LEU A 78 -0.05 -9.68 31.68
CA LEU A 78 0.54 -10.78 32.43
C LEU A 78 1.71 -10.35 33.34
N GLU A 79 2.44 -9.32 32.94
CA GLU A 79 3.55 -8.75 33.70
C GLU A 79 3.07 -7.78 34.81
N GLY A 80 1.76 -7.51 34.88
CA GLY A 80 1.14 -6.71 35.93
C GLY A 80 1.35 -5.20 35.78
N SER A 81 1.51 -4.70 34.55
CA SER A 81 1.71 -3.27 34.24
C SER A 81 1.01 -2.86 32.95
#